data_AF-A0A7V2MDQ6-F1
#
_entry.id   AF-A0A7V2MDQ6-F1
#
_cell.length_a   1.000
_cell.length_b   1.000
_cell.length_c   1.000
_cell.angle_alpha   90.00
_cell.angle_beta   90.00
_cell.angle_gamma   90.00
#
_symmetry.space_group_name_H-M   'P 1'
#
loop_
_entity.id
_entity.type
_entity.pdbx_description
1 polymer ?
#
loop_
_entity_poly.entity_id
_entity_poly.type
_entity_poly.pdbx_seq_one_letter_code
_entity_poly.pdbx_strand_id
1 'polypeptide(L)'
;MTELQRTDIKPGQTVRVHQKVKEGDKERIQVFEGLVIARRHGSQQSATFAVRKMSDGIGVERIFPLHSPIIAKLELVRTAKVRRAKLYHTRLSTARPLRERVVKKK
;
A
#
# COMPACT_ATOMS: atom_id res chain seq x y z
N MET A 1 -14.75 1.58 -4.93
CA MET A 1 -13.60 1.09 -4.15
C MET A 1 -13.95 -0.30 -3.62
N THR A 2 -13.01 -1.24 -3.60
CA THR A 2 -13.29 -2.64 -3.24
C THR A 2 -12.45 -3.03 -2.04
N GLU A 3 -13.04 -3.73 -1.07
CA GLU A 3 -12.31 -4.33 0.03
C GLU A 3 -11.33 -5.38 -0.50
N LEU A 4 -10.07 -5.27 -0.09
CA LEU A 4 -8.99 -6.08 -0.62
C LEU A 4 -8.57 -7.13 0.41
N GLN A 5 -8.59 -8.40 0.00
CA GLN A 5 -8.03 -9.47 0.82
C GLN A 5 -6.52 -9.26 0.98
N ARG A 6 -6.00 -9.47 2.19
CA ARG A 6 -4.58 -9.25 2.53
C ARG A 6 -3.66 -9.96 1.54
N THR A 7 -3.98 -11.20 1.17
CA THR A 7 -3.19 -12.05 0.24
C THR A 7 -3.08 -11.50 -1.18
N ASP A 8 -4.02 -10.65 -1.60
CA ASP A 8 -4.11 -10.11 -2.96
C ASP A 8 -3.30 -8.83 -3.18
N ILE A 9 -2.62 -8.33 -2.14
CA ILE A 9 -1.73 -7.18 -2.26
C ILE A 9 -0.58 -7.50 -3.21
N LYS A 10 -0.42 -6.63 -4.21
CA LYS A 10 0.61 -6.70 -5.25
C LYS A 10 1.25 -5.34 -5.50
N PRO A 11 2.56 -5.30 -5.81
CA PRO A 11 3.22 -4.08 -6.28
C PRO A 11 2.47 -3.45 -7.47
N GLY A 12 2.36 -2.13 -7.49
CA GLY A 12 1.63 -1.39 -8.51
C GLY A 12 0.18 -1.07 -8.16
N GLN A 13 -0.37 -1.64 -7.08
CA GLN A 13 -1.66 -1.22 -6.53
C GLN A 13 -1.53 0.04 -5.69
N THR A 14 -2.49 0.96 -5.80
CA THR A 14 -2.71 2.01 -4.80
C THR A 14 -3.74 1.51 -3.81
N VAL A 15 -3.38 1.49 -2.53
CA VAL A 15 -4.20 0.95 -1.44
C VAL A 15 -4.39 1.98 -0.34
N ARG A 16 -5.55 1.92 0.34
CA ARG A 16 -5.78 2.57 1.63
C ARG A 16 -5.58 1.54 2.72
N VAL A 17 -4.62 1.79 3.60
CA VAL A 17 -4.37 0.97 4.80
C VAL A 17 -5.02 1.67 5.98
N HIS A 18 -6.05 1.07 6.56
CA HIS A 18 -6.69 1.55 7.78
C HIS A 18 -5.93 0.96 8.97
N GLN A 19 -5.08 1.77 9.58
CA GLN A 19 -4.22 1.39 10.70
C GLN A 19 -4.86 1.83 12.01
N LYS A 20 -4.98 0.91 12.97
CA LYS A 20 -5.31 1.26 14.36
C LYS A 20 -4.09 1.92 15.00
N VAL A 21 -4.29 3.10 15.57
CA VAL A 21 -3.24 3.83 16.30
C VAL A 21 -3.78 4.11 17.69
N LYS A 22 -2.98 3.73 18.70
CA LYS A 22 -3.29 3.97 20.11
C LYS A 22 -2.52 5.21 20.58
N GLU A 23 -3.24 6.20 21.09
CA GLU A 23 -2.68 7.42 21.70
C GLU A 23 -3.17 7.48 23.15
N GLY A 24 -2.34 7.01 24.08
CA GLY A 24 -2.75 6.81 25.47
C GLY A 24 -3.86 5.76 25.58
N ASP A 25 -5.01 6.14 26.13
CA ASP A 25 -6.17 5.26 26.30
C ASP A 25 -7.15 5.26 25.12
N LYS A 26 -6.94 6.13 24.13
CA LYS A 26 -7.84 6.25 22.97
C LYS A 26 -7.26 5.51 21.77
N GLU A 27 -8.13 4.76 21.08
CA GLU A 27 -7.82 4.14 19.80
C GLU A 27 -8.52 4.91 18.66
N ARG A 28 -7.78 5.19 17.59
CA ARG A 28 -8.34 5.77 16.36
C ARG A 28 -7.84 5.03 15.12
N ILE A 29 -8.60 5.10 14.04
CA ILE A 29 -8.18 4.57 12.74
C ILE A 29 -7.53 5.69 11.93
N GLN A 30 -6.24 5.55 11.65
CA GLN A 30 -5.52 6.39 10.71
C GLN A 30 -5.46 5.72 9.33
N VAL A 31 -5.83 6.45 8.29
CA VAL A 31 -5.78 5.92 6.92
C VAL A 31 -4.49 6.38 6.24
N PHE A 32 -3.74 5.40 5.70
CA PHE A 32 -2.57 5.65 4.89
C PHE A 32 -2.82 5.20 3.45
N GLU A 33 -3.04 6.16 2.54
CA GLU A 33 -3.21 5.90 1.11
C GLU A 33 -1.89 6.03 0.37
N GLY A 34 -1.50 5.01 -0.41
CA GLY A 34 -0.32 5.11 -1.25
C GLY A 34 -0.11 3.91 -2.18
N LEU A 35 0.97 3.99 -2.97
CA LEU A 35 1.38 2.96 -3.92
C LEU A 35 2.13 1.83 -3.19
N VAL A 36 1.71 0.59 -3.40
CA VAL A 36 2.47 -0.59 -2.99
C VAL A 36 3.70 -0.70 -3.89
N ILE A 37 4.88 -0.47 -3.32
CA ILE A 37 6.15 -0.49 -4.06
C ILE A 37 6.87 -1.83 -3.97
N ALA A 38 6.59 -2.62 -2.94
CA ALA A 38 7.19 -3.93 -2.74
C ALA A 38 6.32 -4.81 -1.85
N ARG A 39 6.37 -6.13 -2.09
CA ARG A 39 5.89 -7.17 -1.19
C ARG A 39 7.03 -8.15 -0.93
N ARG A 40 7.20 -8.58 0.32
CA ARG A 40 8.29 -9.47 0.75
C ARG A 40 7.72 -10.71 1.43
N HIS A 41 8.50 -11.79 1.37
CA HIS A 41 8.26 -13.08 2.04
C HIS A 41 6.96 -13.81 1.66
N GLY A 42 6.37 -13.47 0.50
CA GLY A 42 5.28 -14.25 -0.10
C GLY A 42 4.08 -14.45 0.83
N SER A 43 3.77 -15.71 1.12
CA SER A 43 2.69 -16.17 2.01
C SER A 43 3.15 -16.49 3.44
N GLN A 44 4.42 -16.23 3.79
CA GLN A 44 4.93 -16.50 5.14
C GLN A 44 4.29 -15.57 6.17
N GLN A 45 4.29 -15.96 7.45
CA GLN A 45 3.77 -15.13 8.54
C GLN A 45 4.51 -13.79 8.68
N SER A 46 5.80 -13.76 8.30
CA SER A 46 6.63 -12.55 8.26
C SER A 46 6.44 -11.72 7.00
N ALA A 47 5.43 -12.03 6.15
CA ALA A 47 5.14 -11.28 4.95
C ALA A 47 4.86 -9.81 5.26
N THR A 48 5.46 -8.93 4.47
CA THR A 48 5.33 -7.48 4.60
C THR A 48 5.10 -6.86 3.24
N PHE A 49 4.48 -5.69 3.23
CA PHE A 49 4.35 -4.86 2.05
C PHE A 49 4.69 -3.41 2.38
N ALA A 50 5.32 -2.72 1.42
CA ALA A 50 5.74 -1.33 1.57
C ALA A 50 4.84 -0.44 0.73
N VAL A 51 4.27 0.59 1.36
CA VAL A 51 3.39 1.57 0.75
C VAL A 51 4.08 2.93 0.76
N ARG A 52 4.08 3.62 -0.38
CA ARG A 52 4.70 4.93 -0.60
C ARG A 52 3.65 5.98 -0.97
N LYS A 53 3.71 7.16 -0.35
CA LYS A 53 2.96 8.36 -0.76
C LYS A 53 3.87 9.59 -0.73
N MET A 54 3.45 10.64 -1.42
CA MET A 54 3.91 11.99 -1.13
C MET A 54 2.95 12.59 -0.10
N SER A 55 3.47 13.12 1.00
CA SER A 55 2.72 13.92 1.97
C SER A 55 3.42 15.26 2.09
N ASP A 56 2.74 16.35 1.73
CA ASP A 56 3.23 17.71 1.97
C ASP A 56 4.63 17.95 1.37
N GLY A 57 4.86 17.44 0.15
CA GLY A 57 6.15 17.52 -0.55
C GLY A 57 7.20 16.50 -0.11
N ILE A 58 6.95 15.75 0.97
CA ILE A 58 7.88 14.75 1.52
C ILE A 58 7.44 13.34 1.13
N GLY A 59 8.38 12.54 0.62
CA GLY A 59 8.14 11.13 0.30
C GLY A 59 8.11 10.28 1.56
N VAL A 60 6.93 9.76 1.92
CA VAL A 60 6.75 8.91 3.10
C VAL A 60 6.53 7.47 2.67
N GLU A 61 7.28 6.56 3.28
CA GLU A 61 7.13 5.11 3.11
C GLU A 61 6.78 4.46 4.44
N ARG A 62 5.78 3.57 4.43
CA ARG A 62 5.43 2.72 5.57
C ARG A 62 5.49 1.26 5.17
N ILE A 63 6.06 0.44 6.05
CA ILE A 63 6.11 -1.01 5.89
C ILE A 63 5.07 -1.61 6.83
N PHE A 64 4.19 -2.45 6.29
CA PHE A 64 3.11 -3.08 7.02
C PHE A 64 3.29 -4.60 7.01
N PRO A 65 3.25 -5.28 8.17
CA PRO A 65 3.15 -6.73 8.22
C PRO A 65 1.77 -7.16 7.71
N LEU A 66 1.74 -8.10 6.76
CA LEU A 66 0.54 -8.54 6.06
C LEU A 66 -0.54 -9.07 7.00
N HIS A 67 -0.12 -9.77 8.06
CA HIS A 67 -1.00 -10.43 9.02
C HIS A 67 -1.20 -9.63 10.31
N SER A 68 -0.72 -8.39 10.39
CA SER A 68 -0.81 -7.58 11.61
C SER A 68 -2.27 -7.32 12.01
N PRO A 69 -2.63 -7.45 13.31
CA PRO A 69 -3.95 -7.09 13.82
C PRO A 69 -4.18 -5.56 13.85
N ILE A 70 -3.10 -4.79 13.71
CA ILE A 70 -3.14 -3.32 13.67
C ILE A 70 -3.80 -2.83 12.37
N ILE A 71 -3.80 -3.65 11.31
CA ILE A 71 -4.49 -3.32 10.06
C ILE A 71 -5.96 -3.72 10.20
N ALA A 72 -6.83 -2.72 10.39
CA ALA A 72 -8.26 -2.92 10.51
C ALA A 72 -8.90 -3.27 9.16
N LYS A 73 -8.48 -2.58 8.09
CA LYS A 73 -9.06 -2.73 6.74
C LYS A 73 -8.04 -2.37 5.65
N LEU A 74 -8.17 -3.02 4.50
CA LEU A 74 -7.45 -2.69 3.28
C LEU A 74 -8.43 -2.43 2.15
N GLU A 75 -8.28 -1.31 1.46
CA GLU A 75 -9.10 -0.97 0.30
C GLU A 75 -8.23 -0.78 -0.93
N LEU A 76 -8.64 -1.39 -2.04
CA LEU A 76 -8.03 -1.15 -3.33
C LEU A 76 -8.63 0.12 -3.96
N VAL A 77 -7.77 1.10 -4.21
CA VAL A 77 -8.14 2.36 -4.89
C VAL A 77 -8.03 2.18 -6.40
N ARG A 78 -6.85 1.77 -6.87
CA ARG A 78 -6.54 1.58 -8.30
C ARG A 78 -5.36 0.63 -8.48
N THR A 79 -5.19 0.15 -9.71
CA THR A 79 -4.09 -0.74 -10.09
C THR A 79 -3.34 -0.18 -11.28
N ALA A 80 -2.03 -0.08 -11.19
CA ALA A 80 -1.16 0.27 -12.31
C ALA A 80 -0.42 -0.97 -12.83
N LYS A 81 -0.26 -1.06 -14.15
CA LYS A 81 0.50 -2.17 -14.75
C LYS A 81 1.99 -1.91 -14.54
N VAL A 82 2.63 -2.77 -13.77
CA VAL A 82 4.07 -2.69 -13.50
C VAL A 82 4.81 -3.88 -14.10
N ARG A 83 6.08 -3.65 -14.45
CA ARG A 83 6.97 -4.67 -15.01
C ARG A 83 7.96 -5.23 -13.99
N ARG A 84 8.10 -4.59 -12.83
CA ARG A 84 9.06 -4.97 -11.78
C ARG A 84 8.31 -5.36 -10.51
N ALA A 85 8.81 -6.37 -9.81
CA ALA A 85 8.30 -6.77 -8.50
C ALA A 85 8.63 -5.77 -7.38
N LYS A 86 9.68 -4.95 -7.56
CA LYS A 86 10.09 -3.89 -6.63
C LYS A 86 10.18 -2.57 -7.38
N LEU A 87 9.43 -1.57 -6.93
CA LEU A 87 9.26 -0.28 -7.60
C LEU A 87 10.13 0.82 -6.99
N TYR A 88 11.31 0.48 -6.46
CA TYR A 88 12.19 1.46 -5.78
C TYR A 88 12.63 2.62 -6.68
N HIS A 89 12.61 2.44 -8.00
CA HIS A 89 12.84 3.52 -8.97
C HIS A 89 11.85 4.70 -8.82
N THR A 90 10.66 4.47 -8.25
CA THR A 90 9.67 5.53 -7.95
C THR A 90 10.12 6.50 -6.86
N ARG A 91 11.22 6.23 -6.16
CA ARG A 91 11.82 7.15 -5.18
C ARG A 91 12.56 8.30 -5.84
N LEU A 92 13.24 7.99 -6.94
CA LEU A 92 14.11 8.91 -7.69
C LEU A 92 13.36 9.61 -8.82
N SER A 93 12.22 9.05 -9.24
CA SER A 93 11.60 9.44 -10.49
C SER A 93 10.63 10.61 -10.31
N THR A 94 11.06 11.80 -10.74
CA THR A 94 10.25 12.74 -11.54
C THR A 94 9.96 12.20 -12.95
N ALA A 95 10.64 11.12 -13.39
CA ALA A 95 10.88 10.84 -14.81
C ALA A 95 9.92 9.86 -15.53
N ARG A 96 8.98 9.17 -14.87
CA ARG A 96 7.94 8.42 -15.61
C ARG A 96 6.75 8.02 -14.73
N PRO A 97 5.54 8.56 -14.98
CA PRO A 97 4.34 8.11 -14.28
C PRO A 97 4.08 6.64 -14.60
N LEU A 98 3.62 5.87 -13.60
CA LEU A 98 3.17 4.51 -13.83
C LEU A 98 1.98 4.53 -14.80
N ARG A 99 1.97 3.62 -15.77
CA ARG A 99 0.82 3.46 -16.66
C ARG A 99 -0.35 2.85 -15.87
N GLU A 100 -1.31 3.69 -15.51
CA GLU A 100 -2.49 3.31 -14.77
C GLU A 100 -3.42 2.45 -15.62
N ARG A 101 -4.01 1.42 -15.02
CA ARG A 101 -5.13 0.70 -15.61
C ARG A 101 -6.31 0.92 -14.67
N VAL A 102 -7.17 1.88 -15.01
CA VAL A 102 -8.40 2.12 -14.23
C VAL A 102 -9.21 0.83 -14.27
N VAL A 103 -9.35 0.17 -13.12
CA VAL A 103 -10.25 -0.97 -12.98
C VAL A 103 -11.66 -0.39 -13.02
N LYS A 104 -12.27 -0.30 -14.21
CA LYS A 104 -13.72 -0.13 -14.32
C LYS A 104 -14.35 -1.41 -13.78
N LYS A 105 -15.16 -1.29 -12.73
CA LYS A 105 -15.88 -2.44 -12.18
C LYS A 105 -17.06 -2.77 -13.10
N LYS A 106 -17.27 -4.07 -13.29
CA LYS A 106 -18.52 -4.68 -13.76
C LYS A 106 -19.43 -4.88 -12.55
#